data_AF-A0A6I3LDS9-F1
#
_entry.id   AF-A0A6I3LDS9-F1
#
_cell.length_a   1.000
_cell.length_b   1.000
_cell.length_c   1.000
_cell.angle_alpha   90.00
_cell.angle_beta   90.00
_cell.angle_gamma   90.00
#
_symmetry.space_group_name_H-M   'P 1'
#
loop_
_entity.id
_entity.type
_entity.pdbx_description
1 polymer ?
#
loop_
_entity_poly.entity_id
_entity_poly.type
_entity_poly.pdbx_seq_one_letter_code
_entity_poly.pdbx_strand_id
1 'polypeptide(L)'
;FYESLLNEIDELEKVPEKTWAVLLEKGILVKSKIVAKDEKEANVRAFLNFGHTLGHAIEAEMGYGNMSHGEAVVIGMLFALHLS
;
A
#
# COMPACT_ATOMS: atom_id res chain seq x y z
N PHE A 1 2.26 -13.31 1.83
CA PHE A 1 1.38 -12.56 0.91
C PHE A 1 2.23 -11.80 -0.09
N TYR A 2 3.14 -10.93 0.35
CA TYR A 2 4.12 -10.24 -0.51
C TYR A 2 4.82 -11.16 -1.53
N GLU A 3 5.47 -12.24 -1.07
CA GLU A 3 6.14 -13.21 -1.97
C GLU A 3 5.20 -13.81 -3.04
N SER A 4 3.93 -14.05 -2.69
CA SER A 4 2.95 -14.57 -3.65
C SER A 4 2.57 -13.50 -4.68
N LEU A 5 2.41 -12.24 -4.26
CA LEU A 5 2.19 -11.13 -5.19
C LEU A 5 3.36 -10.98 -6.17
N LEU A 6 4.60 -11.00 -5.69
CA LEU A 6 5.80 -10.88 -6.53
C LEU A 6 5.95 -12.00 -7.56
N ASN A 7 5.63 -13.24 -7.17
CA ASN A 7 5.84 -14.39 -8.04
C ASN A 7 4.66 -14.64 -9.01
N GLU A 8 3.45 -14.19 -8.66
CA GLU A 8 2.23 -14.52 -9.41
C GLU A 8 1.65 -13.33 -10.20
N ILE A 9 2.01 -12.09 -9.87
CA ILE A 9 1.47 -10.88 -10.51
C ILE A 9 2.61 -10.09 -11.13
N ASP A 10 2.76 -10.25 -12.44
CA ASP A 10 3.74 -9.50 -13.26
C ASP A 10 3.06 -8.30 -13.96
N GLU A 11 1.85 -8.50 -14.48
CA GLU A 11 1.00 -7.45 -15.09
C GLU A 11 -0.43 -7.55 -14.54
N LEU A 12 -1.03 -6.41 -14.19
CA LEU A 12 -2.37 -6.37 -13.58
C LEU A 12 -3.45 -6.88 -14.55
N GLU A 13 -3.29 -6.60 -15.84
CA GLU A 13 -4.19 -6.99 -16.92
C GLU A 13 -4.24 -8.52 -17.11
N LYS A 14 -3.20 -9.23 -16.67
CA LYS A 14 -3.11 -10.70 -16.76
C LYS A 14 -3.71 -11.41 -15.56
N VAL A 15 -4.08 -10.69 -14.50
CA VAL A 15 -4.67 -11.28 -13.29
C VAL A 15 -6.07 -11.83 -13.62
N PRO A 16 -6.32 -13.14 -13.45
CA PRO A 16 -7.64 -13.71 -13.74
C PRO A 16 -8.70 -13.06 -12.85
N GLU A 17 -9.88 -12.75 -13.41
CA GLU A 17 -10.93 -11.99 -12.72
C GLU A 17 -11.29 -12.57 -11.33
N LYS A 18 -11.42 -13.89 -11.25
CA LYS A 18 -11.69 -14.62 -9.99
C LYS A 18 -10.64 -14.43 -8.89
N THR A 19 -9.42 -14.04 -9.26
CA THR A 19 -8.29 -13.87 -8.34
C THR A 19 -8.40 -12.59 -7.54
N TRP A 20 -9.04 -11.54 -8.09
CA TRP A 20 -9.17 -10.23 -7.43
C TRP A 20 -9.88 -10.33 -6.07
N ALA A 21 -10.95 -11.11 -5.99
CA ALA A 21 -11.67 -11.31 -4.73
C ALA A 21 -10.75 -11.91 -3.64
N VAL A 22 -9.89 -12.86 -4.02
CA VAL A 22 -8.92 -13.50 -3.11
C VAL A 22 -7.85 -12.50 -2.67
N LEU A 23 -7.33 -11.67 -3.58
CA LEU A 23 -6.34 -10.65 -3.25
C LEU A 23 -6.91 -9.59 -2.31
N LEU A 24 -8.14 -9.14 -2.58
CA LEU A 24 -8.86 -8.18 -1.76
C LEU A 24 -9.10 -8.73 -0.35
N GLU A 25 -9.59 -9.97 -0.23
CA GLU A 25 -9.77 -10.64 1.06
C GLU A 25 -8.46 -10.71 1.85
N LYS A 26 -7.36 -11.13 1.22
CA LYS A 26 -6.04 -11.17 1.86
C LYS A 26 -5.61 -9.79 2.36
N GLY A 27 -5.81 -8.73 1.56
CA GLY A 27 -5.52 -7.35 1.96
C GLY A 27 -6.34 -6.88 3.16
N ILE A 28 -7.65 -7.15 3.15
CA ILE A 28 -8.57 -6.86 4.26
C ILE A 28 -8.09 -7.57 5.53
N LEU A 29 -7.72 -8.85 5.44
CA LEU A 29 -7.24 -9.63 6.58
C LEU A 29 -5.93 -9.08 7.16
N VAL A 30 -5.00 -8.60 6.33
CA VAL A 30 -3.77 -7.93 6.80
C VAL A 30 -4.11 -6.67 7.59
N LYS A 31 -4.92 -5.78 7.02
CA LYS A 31 -5.32 -4.53 7.67
C LYS A 31 -6.10 -4.81 8.96
N SER A 32 -7.06 -5.72 8.92
CA SER A 32 -7.87 -6.13 10.07
C SER A 32 -7.01 -6.62 11.23
N LYS A 33 -6.01 -7.48 10.97
CA LYS A 33 -5.09 -7.97 12.01
C LYS A 33 -4.24 -6.87 12.66
N ILE A 34 -3.90 -5.81 11.91
CA ILE A 34 -3.13 -4.68 12.43
C ILE A 34 -4.04 -3.74 13.23
N VAL A 35 -5.19 -3.36 12.66
CA VAL A 35 -6.17 -2.46 13.32
C VAL A 35 -6.73 -3.09 14.60
N ALA A 36 -7.00 -4.40 14.60
CA ALA A 36 -7.48 -5.10 15.80
C ALA A 36 -6.47 -5.09 16.96
N LYS A 37 -5.17 -4.92 16.68
CA LYS A 37 -4.13 -4.78 17.71
C LYS A 37 -3.97 -3.34 18.20
N ASP A 38 -4.42 -2.37 17.41
CA ASP A 38 -4.19 -0.95 17.66
C ASP A 38 -5.26 -0.10 16.94
N GLU A 39 -6.47 -0.09 17.51
CA GLU A 39 -7.64 0.55 16.89
C GLU A 39 -7.48 2.07 16.79
N LYS A 40 -6.80 2.68 17.76
CA LYS A 40 -6.62 4.14 17.89
C LYS A 40 -5.33 4.67 17.27
N GLU A 41 -4.57 3.84 16.58
CA GLU A 41 -3.34 4.23 15.88
C GLU A 41 -2.27 4.86 16.79
N ALA A 42 -2.03 4.23 17.94
CA ALA A 42 -1.01 4.69 18.88
C ALA A 42 0.37 4.07 18.63
N ASN A 43 0.45 2.94 17.92
CA ASN A 43 1.66 2.14 17.74
C ASN A 43 1.68 1.44 16.36
N VAL A 44 1.44 0.13 16.34
CA VAL A 44 1.67 -0.75 15.18
C VAL A 44 0.80 -0.44 13.98
N ARG A 45 -0.34 0.26 14.17
CA ARG A 45 -1.18 0.66 13.04
C ARG A 45 -0.53 1.76 12.19
N ALA A 46 0.38 2.56 12.75
CA ALA A 46 1.14 3.55 12.00
C ALA A 46 1.99 2.93 10.87
N PHE A 47 2.31 1.63 10.93
CA PHE A 47 3.00 0.93 9.84
C PHE A 47 2.19 0.89 8.54
N LEU A 48 0.86 1.05 8.59
CA LEU A 48 0.04 1.15 7.40
C LEU A 48 0.30 2.44 6.61
N ASN A 49 0.93 3.44 7.24
CA ASN A 49 1.30 4.70 6.61
C ASN A 49 2.71 4.63 5.96
N PHE A 50 3.26 3.44 5.76
CA PHE A 50 4.54 3.27 5.08
C PHE A 50 4.49 3.94 3.69
N GLY A 51 5.45 4.83 3.43
CA GLY A 51 5.52 5.67 2.23
C GLY A 51 4.60 6.90 2.20
N HIS A 52 3.59 7.00 3.06
CA HIS A 52 2.58 8.07 2.97
C HIS A 52 3.12 9.46 3.33
N THR A 53 4.15 9.55 4.17
CA THR A 53 4.73 10.86 4.56
C THR A 53 5.26 11.63 3.34
N LEU A 54 6.08 10.98 2.50
CA LEU A 54 6.55 11.61 1.26
C LEU A 54 5.47 11.59 0.18
N GLY A 55 4.67 10.51 0.10
CA GLY A 55 3.58 10.41 -0.87
C GLY A 55 2.62 11.59 -0.82
N HIS A 56 2.12 11.95 0.37
CA HIS A 56 1.25 13.11 0.53
C HIS A 56 1.93 14.44 0.19
N ALA A 57 3.24 14.57 0.43
CA ALA A 57 3.98 15.78 0.04
C ALA A 57 4.08 15.90 -1.49
N ILE A 58 4.29 14.79 -2.20
CA ILE A 58 4.29 14.75 -3.67
C ILE A 58 2.90 15.10 -4.22
N GLU A 59 1.83 14.51 -3.67
CA GLU A 59 0.45 14.80 -4.08
C GLU A 59 0.10 16.28 -3.89
N ALA A 60 0.51 16.87 -2.77
CA ALA A 60 0.27 18.28 -2.47
C ALA A 60 0.98 19.21 -3.45
N GLU A 61 2.22 18.90 -3.84
CA GLU A 61 3.01 19.71 -4.77
C GLU A 61 2.57 19.55 -6.23
N MET A 62 2.25 18.32 -6.67
CA MET A 62 1.83 18.06 -8.04
C MET A 62 0.43 18.60 -8.35
N GLY A 63 -0.38 18.87 -7.33
CA GLY A 63 -1.78 19.25 -7.48
C GLY A 63 -2.70 18.03 -7.65
N TYR A 64 -3.89 18.13 -7.07
CA TYR A 64 -4.85 17.02 -6.98
C TYR A 64 -5.23 16.48 -8.36
N GLY A 65 -5.06 15.16 -8.55
CA GLY A 65 -5.46 14.43 -9.76
C GLY A 65 -4.39 14.30 -10.85
N ASN A 66 -3.21 14.93 -10.70
CA ASN A 66 -2.11 14.80 -11.67
C ASN A 66 -1.27 13.52 -11.50
N MET A 67 -1.31 12.94 -10.30
CA MET A 67 -0.71 11.66 -9.96
C MET A 67 -1.72 10.90 -9.08
N SER A 68 -1.82 9.58 -9.25
CA SER A 68 -2.65 8.78 -8.37
C SER A 68 -2.00 8.66 -6.99
N HIS A 69 -2.84 8.56 -5.96
CA HIS A 69 -2.37 8.31 -4.59
C HIS A 69 -1.45 7.08 -4.50
N GLY A 70 -1.76 6.02 -5.24
CA GLY A 70 -0.95 4.79 -5.26
C GLY A 70 0.46 5.01 -5.82
N GLU A 71 0.59 5.78 -6.90
CA GLU A 71 1.91 6.13 -7.47
C GLU A 71 2.74 6.94 -6.48
N ALA A 72 2.14 7.95 -5.84
CA ALA A 72 2.82 8.78 -4.85
C ALA A 72 3.27 7.96 -3.63
N VAL A 73 2.42 7.06 -3.12
CA VAL A 73 2.75 6.18 -1.99
C VAL A 73 3.90 5.23 -2.35
N VAL A 74 3.94 4.64 -3.56
CA VAL A 74 5.05 3.77 -3.99
C VAL A 74 6.38 4.52 -4.06
N ILE A 75 6.39 5.75 -4.59
CA ILE A 75 7.59 6.60 -4.57
C ILE A 75 8.03 6.86 -3.13
N GLY A 76 7.08 7.16 -2.24
CA GLY A 76 7.35 7.35 -0.82
C GLY A 76 7.91 6.11 -0.13
N MET A 77 7.44 4.90 -0.49
CA MET A 77 7.98 3.64 0.03
C MET A 77 9.43 3.44 -0.40
N LEU A 78 9.74 3.66 -1.68
CA LEU A 78 11.12 3.56 -2.20
C LEU A 78 12.07 4.53 -1.50
N PHE A 79 11.63 5.77 -1.28
CA PHE A 79 12.38 6.75 -0.52
C PHE A 79 12.61 6.30 0.94
N ALA A 80 11.57 5.82 1.62
CA ALA A 80 11.69 5.34 2.99
C ALA A 80 12.67 4.15 3.11
N LEU A 81 12.69 3.25 2.13
CA LEU A 81 13.68 2.17 2.04
C LEU A 81 15.09 2.69 1.81
N HIS A 82 15.26 3.72 0.97
CA HIS A 82 16.57 4.31 0.70
C HIS A 82 17.20 4.99 1.93
N LEU A 83 16.38 5.49 2.85
CA LEU A 83 16.83 6.11 4.10
C LEU A 83 17.21 5.12 5.21
N SER A 84 16.77 3.86 5.11
CA SER A 84 16.89 2.83 6.16
C SER A 84 18.10 1.94 5.94
#